data_AF-A0A257PTV0-F1
#
_entry.id   AF-A0A257PTV0-F1
#
_cell.length_a   1.000
_cell.length_b   1.000
_cell.length_c   1.000
_cell.angle_alpha   90.00
_cell.angle_beta   90.00
_cell.angle_gamma   90.00
#
_symmetry.space_group_name_H-M   'P 1'
#
loop_
_entity.id
_entity.type
_entity.pdbx_description
1 polymer ?
#
loop_
_entity_poly.entity_id
_entity_poly.type
_entity_poly.pdbx_seq_one_letter_code
_entity_poly.pdbx_strand_id
1 'polypeptide(L)'
;MRMRGFSLLEVMIALIIAALATTALLRAAGISLSATTEAALYEQAIVRAKSHLDAATQGGALRAGDWQGDDGGGFHWQLRVTPAQVGAVRPFGLVGPRAQTALKVVLYRVVTAISWRQDGRTRMVTLQTEQMGGG
;
A
#
# COMPACT_ATOMS: atom_id res chain seq x y z
N MET A 1 59.98 -39.58 -8.90
CA MET A 1 58.64 -39.06 -8.56
C MET A 1 58.79 -37.81 -7.71
N ARG A 2 58.36 -36.63 -8.17
CA ARG A 2 58.39 -35.39 -7.38
C ARG A 2 56.99 -35.13 -6.83
N MET A 3 56.80 -35.37 -5.55
CA MET A 3 55.63 -34.90 -4.82
C MET A 3 55.79 -33.39 -4.66
N ARG A 4 55.01 -32.60 -5.42
CA ARG A 4 54.87 -31.17 -5.17
C ARG A 4 53.99 -31.03 -3.93
N GLY A 5 54.63 -30.91 -2.77
CA GLY A 5 53.94 -30.60 -1.53
C GLY A 5 53.16 -29.29 -1.71
N PHE A 6 51.88 -29.33 -1.34
CA PHE A 6 51.01 -28.16 -1.30
C PHE A 6 51.74 -27.02 -0.59
N SER A 7 51.85 -25.87 -1.28
CA SER A 7 52.44 -24.69 -0.67
C SER A 7 51.50 -24.15 0.40
N LEU A 8 52.05 -23.70 1.53
CA LEU A 8 51.28 -23.02 2.58
C LEU A 8 50.52 -21.80 2.00
N LEU A 9 51.10 -21.16 0.98
CA LEU A 9 50.48 -20.10 0.22
C LEU A 9 49.22 -20.54 -0.52
N GLU A 10 49.16 -21.78 -1.02
CA GLU A 10 48.03 -22.30 -1.79
C GLU A 10 46.81 -22.50 -0.91
N VAL A 11 46.99 -23.04 0.31
CA VAL A 11 45.92 -23.18 1.29
C VAL A 11 45.40 -21.80 1.73
N MET A 12 46.31 -20.82 1.90
CA MET A 12 45.91 -19.45 2.22
C MET A 12 45.11 -18.79 1.10
N ILE A 13 45.56 -18.92 -0.16
CA ILE A 13 44.83 -18.38 -1.31
C ILE A 13 43.46 -19.06 -1.44
N ALA A 14 43.39 -20.37 -1.30
CA ALA A 14 42.13 -21.11 -1.34
C ALA A 14 41.17 -20.63 -0.24
N LEU A 15 41.66 -20.42 0.98
CA LEU A 15 40.87 -19.90 2.09
C LEU A 15 40.38 -18.47 1.84
N ILE A 16 41.23 -17.60 1.29
CA ILE A 16 40.86 -16.21 0.93
C ILE A 16 39.77 -16.23 -0.15
N ILE A 17 39.93 -17.02 -1.20
CA ILE A 17 38.93 -17.14 -2.27
C ILE A 17 37.62 -17.69 -1.71
N ALA A 18 37.68 -18.73 -0.87
CA ALA A 18 36.50 -19.28 -0.20
C ALA A 18 35.79 -18.23 0.65
N ALA A 19 36.51 -17.47 1.47
CA ALA A 19 35.94 -16.41 2.30
C ALA A 19 35.28 -15.30 1.48
N LEU A 20 35.89 -14.90 0.36
CA LEU A 20 35.32 -13.91 -0.57
C LEU A 20 34.05 -14.45 -1.23
N ALA A 21 34.06 -15.71 -1.69
CA ALA A 21 32.91 -16.37 -2.27
C ALA A 21 31.75 -16.48 -1.26
N THR A 22 32.02 -16.91 -0.03
CA THR A 22 31.02 -16.96 1.04
C THR A 22 30.44 -15.58 1.35
N THR A 23 31.28 -14.54 1.40
CA THR A 23 30.82 -13.17 1.64
C THR A 23 29.89 -12.68 0.53
N ALA A 24 30.23 -12.95 -0.74
CA ALA A 24 29.38 -12.61 -1.87
C ALA A 24 28.02 -13.34 -1.81
N LEU A 25 28.02 -14.63 -1.45
CA LEU A 25 26.81 -15.42 -1.27
C LEU A 25 25.93 -14.87 -0.15
N LEU A 26 26.51 -14.54 1.01
CA LEU A 26 25.78 -13.96 2.14
C LEU A 26 25.17 -12.60 1.78
N ARG A 27 25.89 -11.76 1.03
CA ARG A 27 25.36 -10.48 0.53
C ARG A 27 24.18 -10.67 -0.42
N ALA A 28 24.29 -11.60 -1.37
CA ALA A 28 23.22 -11.90 -2.31
C ALA A 28 21.97 -12.46 -1.59
N ALA A 29 22.16 -13.35 -0.62
CA ALA A 29 21.08 -13.87 0.21
C ALA A 29 20.40 -12.76 1.03
N GLY A 30 21.19 -11.88 1.64
CA GLY A 30 20.67 -10.73 2.41
C GLY A 30 19.80 -9.80 1.56
N ILE A 31 20.24 -9.48 0.34
CA ILE A 31 19.46 -8.65 -0.60
C ILE A 31 18.12 -9.31 -0.94
N SER A 32 18.10 -10.63 -1.15
CA SER A 32 16.87 -11.38 -1.45
C SER A 32 15.90 -11.39 -0.27
N LEU A 33 16.40 -11.60 0.95
CA LEU A 33 15.59 -11.58 2.18
C LEU A 33 14.99 -10.18 2.43
N SER A 34 15.79 -9.13 2.27
CA SER A 34 15.30 -7.75 2.36
C SER A 34 14.18 -7.50 1.36
N ALA A 35 14.36 -7.85 0.09
CA ALA A 35 13.34 -7.65 -0.95
C ALA A 35 12.00 -8.35 -0.62
N THR A 36 12.04 -9.57 -0.06
CA THR A 36 10.82 -10.28 0.38
C THR A 36 10.14 -9.59 1.56
N THR A 37 10.90 -9.10 2.53
CA THR A 37 10.32 -8.35 3.66
C THR A 37 9.68 -7.04 3.24
N GLU A 38 10.27 -6.33 2.27
CA GLU A 38 9.68 -5.11 1.72
C GLU A 38 8.36 -5.40 1.00
N ALA A 39 8.31 -6.46 0.19
CA ALA A 39 7.10 -6.88 -0.51
C ALA A 39 5.96 -7.23 0.47
N ALA A 40 6.28 -7.93 1.56
CA ALA A 40 5.30 -8.30 2.59
C ALA A 40 4.70 -7.08 3.32
N LEU A 41 5.52 -6.08 3.65
CA LEU A 41 5.03 -4.83 4.27
C LEU A 41 4.10 -4.06 3.33
N TYR A 42 4.44 -4.03 2.04
CA TYR A 42 3.63 -3.37 1.02
C TYR A 42 2.27 -4.06 0.83
N GLU A 43 2.25 -5.40 0.77
CA GLU A 43 1.01 -6.18 0.67
C GLU A 43 0.10 -5.94 1.88
N GLN A 44 0.68 -5.95 3.09
CA GLN A 44 -0.07 -5.63 4.32
C GLN A 44 -0.66 -4.22 4.30
N ALA A 45 0.09 -3.22 3.83
CA ALA A 45 -0.40 -1.86 3.69
C ALA A 45 -1.58 -1.78 2.72
N ILE A 46 -1.52 -2.48 1.58
CA ILE A 46 -2.61 -2.51 0.59
C ILE A 46 -3.86 -3.16 1.17
N VAL A 47 -3.72 -4.32 1.82
CA VAL A 47 -4.86 -5.05 2.40
C VAL A 47 -5.58 -4.18 3.45
N ARG A 48 -4.81 -3.49 4.30
CA ARG A 48 -5.37 -2.57 5.30
C ARG A 48 -6.05 -1.36 4.66
N ALA A 49 -5.42 -0.74 3.66
CA ALA A 49 -5.99 0.40 2.95
C ALA A 49 -7.30 0.03 2.27
N LYS A 50 -7.36 -1.16 1.67
CA LYS A 50 -8.58 -1.70 1.07
C LYS A 50 -9.66 -1.96 2.12
N SER A 51 -9.30 -2.51 3.28
CA SER A 51 -10.25 -2.71 4.38
C SER A 51 -10.88 -1.39 4.85
N HIS A 52 -10.09 -0.32 4.99
CA HIS A 52 -10.60 1.01 5.34
C HIS A 52 -11.49 1.61 4.25
N LEU A 53 -11.12 1.39 2.99
CA LEU A 53 -11.93 1.82 1.85
C LEU A 53 -13.27 1.08 1.79
N ASP A 54 -13.27 -0.24 1.96
CA ASP A 54 -14.47 -1.07 1.96
C ASP A 54 -15.38 -0.71 3.14
N ALA A 55 -14.81 -0.45 4.32
CA ALA A 55 -15.56 0.04 5.49
C ALA A 55 -16.21 1.41 5.24
N ALA A 56 -15.49 2.34 4.60
CA ALA A 56 -16.01 3.66 4.27
C ALA A 56 -17.12 3.63 3.21
N THR A 57 -17.06 2.66 2.29
CA THR A 57 -18.01 2.55 1.17
C THR A 57 -19.27 1.73 1.51
N GLN A 58 -19.20 0.81 2.49
CA GLN A 58 -20.33 -0.03 2.93
C GLN A 58 -21.21 0.61 4.01
N GLY A 59 -20.72 1.59 4.78
CA GLY A 59 -21.42 2.18 5.93
C GLY A 59 -22.66 3.04 5.63
N GLY A 60 -23.07 3.18 4.37
CA GLY A 60 -24.14 4.11 3.96
C GLY A 60 -23.67 5.58 3.91
N ALA A 61 -24.52 6.43 3.31
CA ALA A 61 -24.29 7.85 2.93
C ALA A 61 -22.92 8.42 3.35
N LEU A 62 -21.97 8.41 2.40
CA LEU A 62 -20.63 8.99 2.55
C LEU A 62 -20.72 10.36 3.21
N ARG A 63 -20.24 10.47 4.45
CA ARG A 63 -20.14 11.76 5.14
C ARG A 63 -18.83 12.41 4.73
N ALA A 64 -18.89 13.68 4.33
CA ALA A 64 -17.66 14.44 4.12
C ALA A 64 -16.91 14.59 5.46
N GLY A 65 -15.60 14.34 5.45
CA GLY A 65 -14.79 14.36 6.66
C GLY A 65 -13.37 13.86 6.47
N ASP A 66 -12.52 14.21 7.42
CA ASP A 66 -11.17 13.67 7.57
C ASP A 66 -11.18 12.71 8.76
N TRP A 67 -10.74 11.48 8.53
CA TRP A 67 -10.54 10.49 9.57
C TRP A 67 -9.08 10.02 9.55
N GLN A 68 -8.53 9.76 10.72
CA GLN A 68 -7.17 9.28 10.87
C GLN A 68 -7.12 8.30 12.03
N GLY A 69 -6.20 7.36 11.96
CA GLY A 69 -6.03 6.36 13.00
C GLY A 69 -4.70 5.63 12.90
N ASP A 70 -4.44 4.85 13.94
CA ASP A 70 -3.32 3.92 14.02
C ASP A 70 -3.87 2.50 13.87
N ASP A 71 -3.29 1.75 12.94
CA ASP A 71 -3.69 0.38 12.63
C ASP A 71 -2.85 -0.66 13.39
N GLY A 72 -1.99 -0.21 14.30
CA GLY A 72 -0.98 -1.00 14.97
C GLY A 72 0.20 -1.36 14.05
N GLY A 73 1.32 -1.79 14.66
CA GLY A 73 2.49 -2.24 13.91
C GLY A 73 3.25 -1.13 13.16
N GLY A 74 3.04 0.14 13.53
CA GLY A 74 3.70 1.30 12.91
C GLY A 74 3.05 1.79 11.61
N PHE A 75 1.82 1.33 11.32
CA PHE A 75 1.01 1.80 10.20
C PHE A 75 0.01 2.87 10.67
N HIS A 76 0.09 4.06 10.09
CA HIS A 76 -0.87 5.14 10.31
C HIS A 76 -1.68 5.36 9.05
N TRP A 77 -3.00 5.42 9.18
CA TRP A 77 -3.91 5.64 8.06
C TRP A 77 -4.63 6.98 8.16
N GLN A 78 -4.97 7.54 7.01
CA GLN A 78 -5.72 8.78 6.85
C GLN A 78 -6.73 8.59 5.73
N LEU A 79 -8.00 8.82 6.02
CA LEU A 79 -9.10 8.77 5.07
C LEU A 79 -9.71 10.16 4.93
N ARG A 80 -9.69 10.71 3.72
CA ARG A 80 -10.27 12.00 3.38
C ARG A 80 -11.41 11.80 2.40
N VAL A 81 -12.62 12.21 2.80
CA VAL A 81 -13.81 12.18 1.95
C VAL A 81 -14.24 13.60 1.64
N THR A 82 -14.14 13.96 0.36
CA THR A 82 -14.47 15.29 -0.15
C THR A 82 -15.59 15.18 -1.19
N PRO A 83 -16.65 16.01 -1.12
CA PRO A 83 -17.65 16.07 -2.19
C PRO A 83 -17.00 16.63 -3.47
N ALA A 84 -17.02 15.84 -4.54
CA ALA A 84 -16.39 16.17 -5.81
C ALA A 84 -17.33 16.91 -6.77
N GLN A 85 -18.58 16.46 -6.91
CA GLN A 85 -19.58 17.09 -7.80
C GLN A 85 -21.01 16.88 -7.28
N VAL A 86 -21.85 17.90 -7.33
CA VAL A 86 -23.28 17.78 -7.02
C VAL A 86 -24.04 17.80 -8.35
N GLY A 87 -24.56 16.65 -8.76
CA GLY A 87 -25.40 16.50 -9.95
C GLY A 87 -26.88 16.38 -9.58
N ALA A 88 -27.76 17.09 -10.30
CA ALA A 88 -29.20 16.89 -10.17
C ALA A 88 -29.64 15.82 -11.18
N VAL A 89 -30.04 14.64 -10.70
CA VAL A 89 -30.56 13.57 -11.57
C VAL A 89 -32.08 13.67 -11.63
N ARG A 90 -32.61 13.78 -12.85
CA ARG A 90 -34.05 13.70 -13.09
C ARG A 90 -34.41 12.22 -13.32
N PRO A 91 -35.28 11.62 -12.49
CA PRO A 91 -35.71 10.24 -12.70
C PRO A 91 -36.36 10.08 -14.08
N PHE A 92 -35.81 9.20 -14.91
CA PHE A 92 -36.30 8.93 -16.25
C PHE A 92 -37.60 8.11 -16.16
N GLY A 93 -38.66 8.54 -16.85
CA GLY A 93 -39.96 7.83 -16.90
C GLY A 93 -41.07 8.42 -16.03
N LEU A 94 -40.81 9.46 -15.23
CA LEU A 94 -41.87 10.23 -14.55
C LEU A 94 -42.31 11.40 -15.44
N VAL A 95 -43.58 11.40 -15.86
CA VAL A 95 -44.23 12.52 -16.59
C VAL A 95 -45.40 13.01 -15.74
N GLY A 96 -45.41 14.31 -15.43
CA GLY A 96 -46.43 14.95 -14.58
C GLY A 96 -45.82 15.79 -13.44
N PRO A 97 -46.64 16.49 -12.64
CA PRO A 97 -46.14 17.44 -11.63
C PRO A 97 -45.26 16.82 -10.53
N ARG A 98 -45.22 15.48 -10.39
CA ARG A 98 -44.29 14.77 -9.49
C ARG A 98 -42.88 14.54 -10.07
N ALA A 99 -42.69 14.75 -11.37
CA ALA A 99 -41.40 14.62 -12.08
C ALA A 99 -40.42 15.79 -11.86
N GLN A 100 -40.82 16.75 -11.02
CA GLN A 100 -40.06 17.96 -10.72
C GLN A 100 -39.10 17.78 -9.54
N THR A 101 -39.19 16.64 -8.83
CA THR A 101 -38.27 16.34 -7.73
C THR A 101 -36.93 15.90 -8.29
N ALA A 102 -36.03 16.86 -8.50
CA ALA A 102 -34.64 16.57 -8.81
C ALA A 102 -34.00 15.85 -7.61
N LEU A 103 -33.55 14.61 -7.80
CA LEU A 103 -32.73 13.96 -6.77
C LEU A 103 -31.35 14.60 -6.81
N LYS A 104 -30.89 15.07 -5.65
CA LYS A 104 -29.55 15.62 -5.48
C LYS A 104 -28.59 14.45 -5.32
N VAL A 105 -27.85 14.14 -6.37
CA VAL A 105 -26.79 13.13 -6.35
C VAL A 105 -25.48 13.84 -6.08
N VAL A 106 -24.74 13.40 -5.06
CA VAL A 106 -23.44 13.98 -4.74
C VAL A 106 -22.38 12.93 -5.02
N LEU A 107 -21.49 13.19 -5.98
CA LEU A 107 -20.29 12.41 -6.18
C LEU A 107 -19.30 12.75 -5.06
N TYR A 108 -18.89 11.75 -4.31
CA TYR A 108 -17.88 11.86 -3.28
C TYR A 108 -16.57 11.24 -3.79
N ARG A 109 -15.47 11.97 -3.60
CA ARG A 109 -14.12 11.46 -3.78
C ARG A 109 -13.61 10.98 -2.42
N VAL A 110 -13.22 9.72 -2.36
CA VAL A 110 -12.70 9.05 -1.17
C VAL A 110 -11.21 8.76 -1.40
N VAL A 111 -10.34 9.39 -0.62
CA VAL A 111 -8.88 9.20 -0.69
C VAL A 111 -8.43 8.56 0.61
N THR A 112 -7.79 7.39 0.53
CA THR A 112 -7.16 6.74 1.69
C THR A 112 -5.66 6.73 1.49
N ALA A 113 -4.92 7.17 2.50
CA ALA A 113 -3.47 7.14 2.54
C ALA A 113 -3.02 6.31 3.75
N ILE A 114 -2.12 5.36 3.53
CA ILE A 114 -1.46 4.60 4.58
C ILE A 114 0.03 4.91 4.57
N SER A 115 0.56 5.24 5.74
CA SER A 115 1.97 5.52 5.96
C SER A 115 2.58 4.56 6.97
N TRP A 116 3.84 4.17 6.76
CA TRP A 116 4.60 3.33 7.68
C TRP A 116 6.08 3.69 7.66
N ARG A 117 6.83 3.26 8.68
CA ARG A 117 8.29 3.43 8.72
C ARG A 117 8.99 2.18 8.22
N GLN A 118 9.94 2.36 7.30
CA GLN A 118 10.82 1.31 6.77
C GLN A 118 12.25 1.85 6.73
N ASP A 119 13.18 1.16 7.39
CA ASP A 119 14.60 1.55 7.50
C ASP A 119 14.82 3.02 7.89
N GLY A 120 14.04 3.50 8.85
CA GLY A 120 14.08 4.88 9.34
C GLY A 120 13.38 5.92 8.46
N ARG A 121 12.98 5.57 7.23
CA ARG A 121 12.24 6.44 6.29
C ARG A 121 10.74 6.19 6.35
N THR A 122 9.93 7.24 6.31
CA THR A 122 8.47 7.12 6.21
C THR A 122 8.07 6.91 4.75
N ARG A 123 7.38 5.80 4.46
CA ARG A 123 6.77 5.50 3.16
C ARG A 123 5.26 5.73 3.25
N MET A 124 4.64 6.09 2.14
CA MET A 124 3.19 6.32 2.07
C MET A 124 2.64 5.79 0.74
N VAL A 125 1.51 5.11 0.80
CA VAL A 125 0.72 4.66 -0.35
C VAL A 125 -0.64 5.32 -0.28
N THR A 126 -1.07 5.89 -1.40
CA THR A 126 -2.37 6.55 -1.53
C THR A 126 -3.23 5.80 -2.52
N LEU A 127 -4.43 5.42 -2.10
CA LEU A 127 -5.48 4.84 -2.92
C LEU A 127 -6.62 5.84 -3.05
N GLN A 128 -7.17 5.97 -4.25
CA GLN A 128 -8.25 6.90 -4.56
C GLN A 128 -9.40 6.13 -5.19
N THR A 129 -10.62 6.39 -4.73
CA THR A 129 -11.84 5.90 -5.36
C THR A 129 -12.87 7.03 -5.45
N GLU A 130 -13.69 6.99 -6.50
CA GLU A 130 -14.79 7.93 -6.71
C GLU A 130 -16.10 7.16 -6.55
N GLN A 131 -16.95 7.58 -5.61
CA GLN A 131 -18.21 6.90 -5.31
C GLN A 131 -19.37 7.90 -5.32
N MET A 132 -20.47 7.54 -5.98
CA MET A 132 -21.71 8.34 -5.96
C MET A 132 -22.46 8.11 -4.65
N GLY A 133 -22.78 9.18 -3.93
CA GLY A 133 -23.63 9.18 -2.75
C GLY A 133 -25.03 9.74 -3.05
N GLY A 134 -26.07 9.07 -2.54
CA GLY A 134 -27.43 9.58 -2.55
C GLY A 134 -27.61 10.65 -1.46
N GLY A 135 -28.18 11.80 -1.83
CA GLY A 135 -28.59 12.86 -0.91
C GLY A 135 -30.00 12.66 -0.36
#